data_AF-A0A946ZAI3-F1
#
_entry.id   AF-A0A946ZAI3-F1
#
_cell.length_a   1.000
_cell.length_b   1.000
_cell.length_c   1.000
_cell.angle_alpha   90.00
_cell.angle_beta   90.00
_cell.angle_gamma   90.00
#
_symmetry.space_group_name_H-M   'P 1'
#
loop_
_entity.id
_entity.type
_entity.pdbx_description
1 polymer ?
#
loop_
_entity_poly.entity_id
_entity_poly.type
_entity_poly.pdbx_seq_one_letter_code
_entity_poly.pdbx_strand_id
1 'polypeptide(L)' 'MTAIHPKIFVDEKGTPKEVLISWEEYQGLVETLGLDLDEESQKDLIEAKKDLEAGSWDAFVDIDEL' A
#
# COMPACT_ATOMS: atom_id res chain seq x y z
N MET A 1 10.99 0.84 2.53
CA MET A 1 10.25 0.02 3.51
C MET A 1 10.57 0.55 4.89
N THR A 2 9.62 1.24 5.51
CA THR A 2 9.79 1.74 6.88
C THR A 2 9.94 0.55 7.81
N ALA A 3 10.95 0.56 8.69
CA ALA A 3 11.09 -0.49 9.69
C ALA A 3 9.90 -0.40 10.66
N ILE A 4 9.19 -1.51 10.84
CA ILE A 4 8.04 -1.59 11.75
C ILE A 4 8.55 -2.16 13.08
N HIS A 5 8.11 -1.57 14.19
CA HIS A 5 8.48 -1.91 15.55
C HIS A 5 7.26 -2.41 16.34
N PRO A 6 6.73 -3.61 16.00
CA PRO A 6 5.53 -4.12 16.62
C PRO A 6 5.77 -4.62 18.04
N LYS A 7 4.85 -4.30 18.94
CA LYS A 7 4.71 -5.00 20.22
C LYS A 7 3.66 -6.10 20.07
N ILE A 8 4.09 -7.35 20.13
CA ILE A 8 3.24 -8.53 19.93
C ILE A 8 2.73 -9.02 21.29
N PHE A 9 1.43 -9.24 21.38
CA PHE A 9 0.77 -9.87 22.52
C PHE A 9 0.37 -11.29 22.13
N VAL A 10 0.79 -12.25 22.95
CA VAL A 10 0.57 -13.69 22.74
C VAL A 10 -0.48 -14.24 23.70
N ASP A 11 -1.21 -15.25 23.28
CA ASP A 11 -2.17 -15.99 24.11
C ASP A 11 -1.47 -16.97 25.08
N GLU A 12 -2.25 -17.68 25.90
CA GLU A 12 -1.75 -18.67 26.87
C GLU A 12 -1.01 -19.86 26.22
N LYS A 13 -1.18 -20.08 24.90
CA LYS A 13 -0.48 -21.10 24.12
C LYS A 13 0.76 -20.54 23.39
N GLY A 14 1.04 -19.25 23.54
CA GLY A 14 2.12 -18.56 22.85
C GLY A 14 1.79 -18.12 21.42
N THR A 15 0.52 -18.17 21.01
CA THR A 15 0.07 -17.74 19.68
C THR A 15 -0.08 -16.22 19.65
N PRO A 16 0.51 -15.50 18.67
CA PRO A 16 0.28 -14.07 18.49
C PRO A 16 -1.20 -13.80 18.24
N LYS A 17 -1.83 -12.99 19.09
CA LYS A 17 -3.25 -12.64 18.98
C LYS A 17 -3.45 -11.18 18.60
N GLU A 18 -2.64 -10.30 19.19
CA GLU A 18 -2.79 -8.86 19.02
C GLU A 18 -1.41 -8.23 18.80
N VAL A 19 -1.38 -7.13 18.05
CA VAL A 19 -0.16 -6.35 17.83
C VAL A 19 -0.47 -4.88 18.07
N LEU A 20 0.45 -4.20 18.74
CA LEU A 20 0.40 -2.75 18.94
C LEU A 20 1.55 -2.13 18.17
N ILE A 21 1.18 -1.25 17.25
CA ILE A 21 2.07 -0.45 16.40
C ILE A 21 1.63 1.00 16.47
N SER A 22 2.52 1.93 16.11
CA SER A 22 2.12 3.33 15.98
C SER A 22 1.14 3.53 14.83
N TRP A 23 0.37 4.61 14.90
CA TRP A 23 -0.56 4.97 13.84
C TRP A 23 0.16 5.22 12.51
N GLU A 24 1.32 5.87 12.54
CA GLU A 24 2.13 6.12 11.34
C GLU A 24 2.60 4.82 10.67
N GLU A 25 3.03 3.83 11.46
CA GLU A 25 3.41 2.51 10.93
C GLU A 25 2.22 1.75 10.35
N TYR A 26 1.04 1.87 10.97
CA TYR A 26 -0.19 1.31 10.43
C TYR A 26 -0.57 1.94 9.10
N GLN A 27 -0.54 3.28 9.00
CA GLN A 27 -0.83 3.99 7.75
C GLN A 27 0.15 3.58 6.65
N GLY A 28 1.45 3.55 6.93
CA GLY A 28 2.45 3.14 5.94
C GLY A 28 2.26 1.69 5.46
N LEU A 29 1.80 0.79 6.33
CA LEU A 29 1.42 -0.57 5.95
C LEU A 29 0.19 -0.61 5.04
N VAL A 30 -0.85 0.14 5.41
CA VAL A 30 -2.10 0.22 4.66
C VAL A 30 -1.83 0.74 3.24
N GLU A 31 -1.10 1.85 3.13
CA GLU A 31 -0.73 2.47 1.83
C GLU A 31 0.15 1.54 0.99
N THR A 32 1.17 0.91 1.60
CA THR A 32 2.09 0.02 0.86
C THR A 32 1.38 -1.21 0.33
N LEU A 33 0.42 -1.75 1.10
CA LEU A 33 -0.38 -2.90 0.71
C LEU A 33 -1.57 -2.50 -0.17
N GLY A 34 -1.81 -1.20 -0.35
CA GLY A 34 -2.96 -0.67 -1.09
C GLY A 34 -4.30 -1.06 -0.45
N LEU A 35 -4.33 -1.26 0.88
CA LEU A 35 -5.54 -1.66 1.60
C LEU A 35 -6.55 -0.50 1.75
N ASP A 36 -6.09 0.73 1.57
CA ASP A 36 -6.90 1.94 1.49
C ASP A 36 -7.43 2.23 0.08
N LEU A 37 -6.95 1.50 -0.94
CA LEU A 37 -7.39 1.71 -2.32
C LEU A 37 -8.75 1.07 -2.56
N ASP A 38 -9.69 1.86 -3.08
CA ASP A 38 -10.94 1.36 -3.62
C ASP A 38 -10.75 0.59 -4.94
N GLU A 39 -11.79 -0.13 -5.37
CA GLU A 39 -11.73 -0.99 -6.57
C GLU A 39 -11.46 -0.21 -7.87
N GLU A 40 -11.80 1.08 -7.94
CA GLU A 40 -11.55 1.93 -9.10
C GLU A 40 -10.08 2.32 -9.13
N SER A 41 -9.57 2.84 -8.01
CA SER A 41 -8.15 3.15 -7.82
C SER A 41 -7.23 1.95 -8.11
N GLN A 42 -7.63 0.74 -7.72
CA GLN A 42 -6.87 -0.48 -8.03
C GLN A 42 -6.84 -0.79 -9.53
N LYS A 43 -7.95 -0.58 -10.23
CA LYS A 43 -8.03 -0.79 -11.69
C LYS A 43 -7.18 0.22 -12.44
N ASP A 44 -7.23 1.48 -12.04
CA ASP A 44 -6.43 2.56 -12.63
C ASP A 44 -4.93 2.27 -12.48
N LEU A 45 -4.49 1.79 -11.31
CA LEU A 45 -3.08 1.37 -11.12
C LEU A 45 -2.68 0.19 -12.02
N ILE A 46 -3.57 -0.77 -12.22
CA ILE A 46 -3.31 -1.92 -13.10
C ILE A 46 -3.25 -1.47 -14.56
N GLU A 47 -4.13 -0.56 -14.98
CA GLU A 47 -4.17 -0.01 -16.34
C GLU A 47 -2.94 0.84 -16.62
N ALA A 48 -2.63 1.81 -15.75
CA ALA A 48 -1.42 2.62 -15.84
C ALA A 48 -0.15 1.77 -15.90
N LYS A 49 -0.08 0.66 -15.13
CA LYS A 49 1.06 -0.26 -15.23
C LYS A 49 1.14 -0.92 -16.61
N LYS A 50 0.02 -1.38 -17.18
CA LYS A 50 0.00 -1.97 -18.52
C LYS A 50 0.41 -0.97 -19.59
N ASP A 51 -0.08 0.26 -19.49
CA ASP A 51 0.26 1.32 -20.44
C ASP A 51 1.74 1.69 -20.36
N LEU A 52 2.32 1.72 -19.16
CA LEU A 52 3.75 1.89 -18.96
C LEU A 52 4.56 0.74 -19.60
N GLU A 53 4.15 -0.52 -19.38
CA GLU A 53 4.80 -1.70 -19.96
C GLU A 53 4.67 -1.76 -21.50
N ALA A 54 3.57 -1.23 -22.04
CA ALA A 54 3.33 -1.11 -23.48
C ALA A 54 4.01 0.12 -24.11
N GLY A 55 4.56 1.04 -23.30
CA GLY A 55 5.13 2.31 -23.76
C GLY A 55 4.09 3.31 -24.28
N SER A 56 2.84 3.17 -23.85
CA SER A 56 1.71 4.04 -24.23
C SER A 56 1.71 5.31 -23.38
N TRP A 57 2.60 6.25 -23.71
CA TRP A 57 2.74 7.52 -22.99
C TRP A 57 1.56 8.49 -23.19
N ASP A 58 0.69 8.24 -24.17
CA ASP A 58 -0.52 9.04 -24.46
C ASP A 58 -1.55 9.01 -23.29
N ALA A 59 -1.49 7.96 -22.46
CA ALA A 59 -2.33 7.82 -21.26
C ALA A 59 -1.79 8.61 -20.04
N PHE A 60 -0.61 9.24 -20.16
CA PHE A 60 0.04 9.95 -19.06
C PHE A 60 0.06 11.46 -19.33
N VAL A 61 -0.21 12.25 -18.29
CA VAL A 61 -0.11 13.71 -18.34
C VAL A 61 1.29 14.11 -17.90
N ASP A 62 1.87 15.11 -18.56
CA ASP A 62 3.18 15.63 -18.16
C ASP A 62 3.08 16.37 -16.81
N ILE A 63 4.13 16.27 -16.00
CA ILE A 63 4.18 16.93 -14.69
C ILE A 63 4.24 18.45 -14.83
N ASP A 64 4.75 18.97 -15.94
CA ASP A 64 4.77 20.40 -16.25
C ASP A 64 3.38 20.94 -16.69
N GLU A 65 2.41 20.05 -16.97
CA GLU A 65 1.03 20.41 -17.32
C GLU A 65 0.06 20.38 -16.11
N LEU A 66 0.56 20.08 -14.91
CA LEU A 66 -0.20 19.97 -13.64
C LEU A 66 -0.11 21.23 -12.75
#